data_AF-A5GL76-F1
#
_entry.id   AF-A5GL76-F1
#
_cell.length_a   1.000
_cell.length_b   1.000
_cell.length_c   1.000
_cell.angle_alpha   90.00
_cell.angle_beta   90.00
_cell.angle_gamma   90.00
#
_symmetry.space_group_name_H-M   'P 1'
#
loop_
_entity.id
_entity.type
_entity.pdbx_description
1 polymer ?
#
loop_
_entity_poly.entity_id
_entity_poly.type
_entity_poly.pdbx_seq_one_letter_code
_entity_poly.pdbx_strand_id
1 'polypeptide(L)'
;MGIKERFRSLSVIDAAAVVVAVAAVAGVLWSPKLSNAVAKATGSVKPVLVSVDVRNSSAADPDRLIKQALDRGRTNLVIRNQPAGSAELIRVDDISRKLVAVQPDGRVVSAVDPNRQVQGILDARFVLRSDASVTASGVVMAGTKLKVGTPVELDGPLYRLNGIVSGIDVQ
;
A
#
# COMPACT_ATOMS: atom_id res chain seq x y z
N MET A 1 13.21 -6.70 56.42
CA MET A 1 13.95 -5.42 56.31
C MET A 1 13.15 -4.50 55.39
N GLY A 2 12.64 -3.40 55.94
CA GLY A 2 11.50 -2.69 55.36
C GLY A 2 11.87 -1.86 54.14
N ILE A 3 10.98 -1.83 53.14
CA ILE A 3 11.07 -0.98 51.95
C ILE A 3 11.46 0.47 52.31
N LYS A 4 11.06 0.94 53.50
CA LYS A 4 11.38 2.28 54.06
C LYS A 4 12.87 2.55 54.32
N GLU A 5 13.69 1.55 54.65
CA GLU A 5 15.13 1.77 54.91
C GLU A 5 15.94 1.95 53.62
N ARG A 6 15.54 1.29 52.53
CA ARG A 6 16.15 1.43 51.20
C ARG A 6 15.98 2.83 50.60
N PHE A 7 14.95 3.57 51.00
CA PHE A 7 14.74 4.95 50.55
C PHE A 7 15.65 5.97 51.24
N ARG A 8 16.25 5.65 52.40
CA ARG A 8 17.15 6.57 53.13
C ARG A 8 18.60 6.55 52.61
N SER A 9 18.97 5.58 51.78
CA SER A 9 20.31 5.46 51.18
C SER A 9 20.34 5.73 49.68
N LEU A 10 19.25 6.25 49.10
CA LEU A 10 19.21 6.58 47.68
C LEU A 10 20.18 7.73 47.41
N SER A 11 21.27 7.39 46.74
CA SER A 11 22.23 8.36 46.23
C SER A 11 21.56 9.23 45.16
N VAL A 12 22.03 10.48 44.99
CA VAL A 12 21.65 11.33 43.85
C VAL A 12 21.87 10.59 42.51
N ILE A 13 22.86 9.70 42.48
CA ILE A 13 23.17 8.84 41.34
C ILE A 13 22.06 7.81 41.09
N ASP A 14 21.50 7.20 42.14
CA ASP A 14 20.38 6.25 42.00
C ASP A 14 19.11 6.97 41.53
N ALA A 15 18.85 8.17 42.04
CA ALA A 15 17.74 9.00 41.59
C ALA A 15 17.88 9.36 40.09
N ALA A 16 19.08 9.75 39.66
CA ALA A 16 19.36 10.02 38.25
C ALA A 16 19.19 8.77 37.38
N ALA A 17 19.67 7.61 37.84
CA ALA A 17 19.51 6.34 37.13
C ALA A 17 18.03 5.96 36.94
N VAL A 18 17.19 6.15 37.97
CA VAL A 18 15.75 5.92 37.89
C VAL A 18 15.10 6.86 36.88
N VAL A 19 15.44 8.15 36.88
CA VAL A 19 14.90 9.12 35.91
C VAL A 19 15.26 8.73 34.48
N VAL A 20 16.52 8.35 34.22
CA VAL A 20 16.97 7.89 32.90
C VAL A 20 16.24 6.62 32.49
N ALA A 21 16.06 5.66 33.39
CA ALA A 21 15.34 4.43 33.12
C ALA A 21 13.86 4.69 32.76
N VAL A 22 13.19 5.58 33.50
CA VAL A 22 11.80 5.97 33.22
C VAL A 22 11.69 6.69 31.87
N ALA A 23 12.61 7.61 31.57
CA ALA A 23 12.65 8.29 30.28
C ALA A 23 12.88 7.33 29.11
N ALA A 24 13.76 6.34 29.29
CA ALA A 24 14.00 5.30 28.28
C ALA A 24 12.75 4.45 28.02
N VAL A 25 12.05 4.02 29.08
CA VAL A 25 10.79 3.25 28.95
C VAL A 25 9.71 4.09 28.27
N ALA A 26 9.54 5.35 28.67
CA ALA A 26 8.60 6.26 28.04
C ALA A 26 8.92 6.45 26.54
N GLY A 27 10.21 6.58 26.19
CA GLY A 27 10.66 6.67 24.80
C GLY A 27 10.32 5.42 23.97
N VAL A 28 10.48 4.22 24.52
CA VAL A 28 10.11 2.97 23.84
C VAL A 28 8.60 2.83 23.67
N LEU A 29 7.82 3.18 24.71
CA LEU A 29 6.35 3.13 24.68
C LEU A 29 5.76 4.10 23.65
N TRP A 30 6.41 5.24 23.42
CA TRP A 30 5.98 6.22 22.41
C TRP A 30 6.47 5.89 21.00
N SER A 31 7.19 4.79 20.81
CA SER A 31 7.74 4.45 19.50
C SER A 31 6.62 4.10 18.49
N PRO A 32 6.70 4.58 17.23
CA PRO A 32 5.70 4.27 16.20
C PRO A 32 5.51 2.77 15.95
N LYS A 33 6.56 1.97 16.19
CA LYS A 33 6.53 0.52 16.02
C LYS A 33 5.60 -0.16 17.04
N LEU A 34 5.65 0.28 18.30
CA LEU A 34 4.78 -0.28 19.35
C LEU A 34 3.33 0.16 19.15
N SER A 35 3.09 1.43 18.79
CA SER A 35 1.76 1.94 18.46
C SER A 35 1.11 1.16 17.30
N ASN A 36 1.87 0.86 16.25
CA ASN A 36 1.37 0.05 15.13
C ASN A 36 1.10 -1.42 15.53
N ALA A 37 1.93 -2.00 16.40
CA ALA A 37 1.73 -3.36 16.91
C ALA A 37 0.45 -3.46 17.76
N VAL A 38 0.20 -2.47 18.61
CA VAL A 38 -1.04 -2.37 19.40
C VAL A 38 -2.25 -2.14 18.50
N ALA A 39 -2.15 -1.27 17.49
CA ALA A 39 -3.24 -1.05 16.53
C ALA A 39 -3.61 -2.32 15.74
N LYS A 40 -2.63 -3.17 15.42
CA LYS A 40 -2.88 -4.50 14.84
C LYS A 40 -3.55 -5.44 15.84
N ALA A 41 -3.08 -5.47 17.09
CA ALA A 41 -3.65 -6.33 18.14
C ALA A 41 -5.10 -5.95 18.52
N THR A 42 -5.48 -4.68 18.40
CA THR A 42 -6.86 -4.21 18.65
C THR A 42 -7.80 -4.41 17.45
N GLY A 43 -7.31 -4.94 16.33
CA GLY A 43 -8.12 -5.20 15.12
C GLY A 43 -8.47 -3.96 14.31
N SER A 44 -7.93 -2.79 14.67
CA SER A 44 -8.17 -1.53 13.95
C SER A 44 -7.44 -1.46 12.61
N VAL A 45 -6.42 -2.32 12.41
CA VAL A 45 -5.65 -2.49 11.17
C VAL A 45 -5.91 -3.88 10.61
N LYS A 46 -6.34 -3.95 9.35
CA LYS A 46 -6.66 -5.19 8.64
C LYS A 46 -5.95 -5.23 7.28
N PRO A 47 -5.62 -6.42 6.77
CA PRO A 47 -5.20 -6.57 5.39
C PRO A 47 -6.35 -6.19 4.45
N VAL A 48 -6.06 -5.33 3.48
CA VAL A 48 -7.00 -4.92 2.42
C VAL A 48 -6.40 -5.20 1.05
N LEU A 49 -7.24 -5.63 0.12
CA LEU A 49 -6.90 -5.68 -1.29
C LEU A 49 -7.33 -4.38 -1.96
N VAL A 50 -6.39 -3.73 -2.63
CA VAL A 50 -6.60 -2.50 -3.39
C VAL A 50 -6.33 -2.80 -4.85
N SER A 51 -7.33 -2.59 -5.70
CA SER A 51 -7.16 -2.64 -7.14
C SER A 51 -6.84 -1.24 -7.66
N VAL A 52 -5.74 -1.11 -8.40
CA VAL A 52 -5.30 0.13 -9.03
C VAL A 52 -5.25 -0.07 -10.53
N ASP A 53 -6.10 0.65 -11.25
CA ASP A 53 -6.12 0.64 -12.71
C ASP A 53 -5.14 1.68 -13.22
N VAL A 54 -4.09 1.20 -13.90
CA VAL A 54 -3.18 2.00 -14.70
C VAL A 54 -3.70 1.95 -16.13
N ARG A 55 -3.96 3.12 -16.72
CA ARG A 55 -4.48 3.23 -18.09
C ARG A 55 -3.62 4.17 -18.90
N ASN A 56 -3.45 3.83 -20.18
CA ASN A 56 -2.73 4.63 -21.17
C ASN A 56 -1.33 5.05 -20.69
N SER A 57 -0.62 4.16 -20.00
CA SER A 57 0.75 4.42 -19.56
C SER A 57 1.73 3.99 -20.64
N SER A 58 2.69 4.85 -20.99
CA SER A 58 3.70 4.53 -21.99
C SER A 58 4.77 3.62 -21.40
N ALA A 59 5.01 2.48 -22.05
CA ALA A 59 6.06 1.54 -21.71
C ALA A 59 6.57 0.89 -23.01
N ALA A 60 7.88 0.98 -23.26
CA ALA A 60 8.49 0.41 -24.46
C ALA A 60 8.28 -1.13 -24.55
N ASP A 61 8.21 -1.80 -23.40
CA ASP A 61 7.91 -3.21 -23.28
C ASP A 61 6.99 -3.42 -22.05
N PRO A 62 5.66 -3.31 -22.22
CA PRO A 62 4.70 -3.41 -21.12
C PRO A 62 4.76 -4.79 -20.44
N ASP A 63 4.94 -5.86 -21.21
CA ASP A 63 4.96 -7.23 -20.70
C ASP A 63 6.18 -7.46 -19.80
N ARG A 64 7.35 -6.96 -20.20
CA ARG A 64 8.55 -7.00 -19.36
C ARG A 64 8.40 -6.16 -18.11
N LEU A 65 7.77 -4.98 -18.18
CA LEU A 65 7.50 -4.15 -17.01
C LEU A 65 6.61 -4.88 -16.02
N ILE A 66 5.51 -5.47 -16.47
CA ILE A 66 4.59 -6.26 -15.64
C ILE A 66 5.34 -7.41 -14.98
N LYS A 67 6.14 -8.16 -15.75
CA LYS A 67 6.93 -9.28 -15.24
C LYS A 67 7.90 -8.82 -14.15
N GLN A 68 8.64 -7.73 -14.38
CA GLN A 68 9.55 -7.18 -13.37
C GLN A 68 8.82 -6.72 -12.10
N ALA A 69 7.63 -6.14 -12.24
CA ALA A 69 6.81 -5.74 -11.10
C ALA A 69 6.39 -6.97 -10.28
N LEU A 70 5.91 -8.04 -10.95
CA LEU A 70 5.52 -9.30 -10.33
C LEU A 70 6.70 -10.02 -9.66
N ASP A 71 7.85 -10.13 -10.33
CA ASP A 71 9.06 -10.75 -9.80
C ASP A 71 9.55 -10.07 -8.52
N ARG A 72 9.35 -8.74 -8.43
CA ARG A 72 9.65 -7.97 -7.21
C ARG A 72 8.61 -8.18 -6.10
N GLY A 73 7.35 -8.41 -6.47
CA GLY A 73 6.25 -8.69 -5.54
C GLY A 73 5.84 -7.53 -4.62
N ARG A 74 6.42 -6.33 -4.78
CA ARG A 74 6.08 -5.13 -3.99
C ARG A 74 6.27 -3.83 -4.78
N THR A 75 5.39 -2.87 -4.53
CA THR A 75 5.47 -1.49 -5.03
C THR A 75 5.25 -0.51 -3.89
N ASN A 76 5.87 0.67 -3.98
CA ASN A 76 5.51 1.79 -3.13
C ASN A 76 4.23 2.44 -3.68
N LEU A 77 3.46 3.02 -2.76
CA LEU A 77 2.27 3.79 -3.06
C LEU A 77 2.55 5.25 -2.77
N VAL A 78 2.24 6.13 -3.72
CA VAL A 78 2.24 7.57 -3.53
C VAL A 78 0.82 8.08 -3.73
N ILE A 79 0.28 8.78 -2.74
CA ILE A 79 -1.07 9.33 -2.78
C ILE A 79 -0.94 10.83 -2.61
N ARG A 80 -1.44 11.61 -3.57
CA ARG A 80 -1.37 13.09 -3.54
C ARG A 80 0.08 13.59 -3.35
N ASN A 81 1.04 13.02 -4.07
CA ASN A 81 2.48 13.32 -3.94
C ASN A 81 3.05 13.08 -2.54
N GLN A 82 2.41 12.26 -1.71
CA GLN A 82 2.92 11.86 -0.40
C GLN A 82 3.16 10.34 -0.35
N PRO A 83 4.28 9.89 0.23
CA PRO A 83 4.55 8.47 0.38
C PRO A 83 3.51 7.83 1.32
N ALA A 84 2.77 6.85 0.81
CA ALA A 84 1.69 6.16 1.51
C ALA A 84 2.05 4.72 1.94
N GLY A 85 3.33 4.38 1.89
CA GLY A 85 3.86 3.07 2.30
C GLY A 85 4.09 2.12 1.12
N SER A 86 4.31 0.84 1.45
CA SER A 86 4.53 -0.22 0.46
C SER A 86 3.40 -1.24 0.51
N ALA A 87 3.02 -1.75 -0.66
CA ALA A 87 2.02 -2.80 -0.80
C ALA A 87 2.62 -4.01 -1.52
N GLU A 88 2.18 -5.20 -1.11
CA GLU A 88 2.46 -6.47 -1.77
C GLU A 88 1.68 -6.53 -3.08
N LEU A 89 2.37 -6.81 -4.20
CA LEU A 89 1.73 -7.02 -5.49
C LEU A 89 1.31 -8.47 -5.60
N ILE A 90 0.00 -8.72 -5.63
CA ILE A 90 -0.57 -10.06 -5.69
C ILE A 90 -0.67 -10.56 -7.13
N ARG A 91 -1.17 -9.71 -8.02
CA ARG A 91 -1.31 -10.00 -9.45
C ARG A 91 -1.49 -8.72 -10.26
N VAL A 92 -1.34 -8.87 -11.57
CA VAL A 92 -1.62 -7.83 -12.56
C VAL A 92 -2.59 -8.41 -13.59
N ASP A 93 -3.76 -7.79 -13.72
CA ASP A 93 -4.80 -8.20 -14.66
C ASP A 93 -4.77 -7.29 -15.91
N ASP A 94 -4.83 -7.88 -17.10
CA ASP A 94 -4.99 -7.11 -18.35
C ASP A 94 -6.42 -6.56 -18.45
N ILE A 95 -6.55 -5.23 -18.45
CA ILE A 95 -7.83 -4.51 -18.52
C ILE A 95 -7.99 -3.71 -19.81
N SER A 96 -7.14 -4.03 -20.76
CA SER A 96 -6.98 -3.25 -21.96
C SER A 96 -8.09 -3.55 -22.95
N ARG A 97 -8.44 -2.55 -23.76
CA ARG A 97 -9.65 -2.61 -24.59
C ARG A 97 -9.48 -3.64 -25.72
N LYS A 98 -10.58 -4.31 -26.03
CA LYS A 98 -10.71 -5.18 -27.21
C LYS A 98 -11.32 -4.39 -28.35
N LEU A 99 -10.91 -4.72 -29.58
CA LEU A 99 -11.59 -4.26 -30.79
C LEU A 99 -12.93 -4.97 -30.88
N VAL A 100 -13.98 -4.24 -31.24
CA VAL A 100 -15.34 -4.78 -31.37
C VAL A 100 -15.89 -4.34 -32.72
N ALA A 101 -16.47 -5.28 -33.47
CA ALA A 101 -17.12 -5.02 -34.74
C ALA A 101 -18.45 -5.77 -34.83
N VAL A 102 -19.41 -5.17 -35.52
CA VAL A 102 -20.70 -5.80 -35.85
C VAL A 102 -20.61 -6.31 -37.29
N GLN A 103 -20.90 -7.59 -37.49
CA GLN A 103 -20.90 -8.24 -38.80
C GLN A 103 -22.24 -8.01 -39.54
N PRO A 104 -22.27 -8.16 -40.88
CA PRO A 104 -23.50 -7.98 -41.67
C PRO A 104 -24.66 -8.90 -41.27
N ASP A 105 -24.37 -10.05 -40.65
CA ASP A 105 -25.36 -10.99 -40.11
C ASP A 105 -25.88 -10.61 -38.71
N GLY A 106 -25.46 -9.45 -38.19
CA GLY A 106 -25.84 -8.94 -36.87
C GLY A 106 -24.99 -9.48 -35.71
N ARG A 107 -24.01 -10.36 -35.94
CA ARG A 107 -23.15 -10.88 -34.87
C ARG A 107 -22.12 -9.84 -34.41
N VAL A 108 -21.87 -9.80 -33.10
CA VAL A 108 -20.77 -9.02 -32.51
C VAL A 108 -19.54 -9.92 -32.37
N VAL A 109 -18.41 -9.46 -32.92
CA VAL A 109 -17.10 -10.12 -32.77
C VAL A 109 -16.15 -9.21 -32.00
N SER A 110 -15.28 -9.82 -31.19
CA SER A 110 -14.24 -9.10 -30.45
C SER A 110 -12.87 -9.71 -30.69
N ALA A 111 -11.85 -8.87 -30.88
CA ALA A 111 -10.47 -9.28 -31.07
C ALA A 111 -9.51 -8.46 -30.20
N VAL A 112 -8.32 -9.00 -29.92
CA VAL A 112 -7.21 -8.23 -29.32
C VAL A 112 -6.71 -7.22 -30.35
N ASP A 113 -6.41 -6.00 -29.92
CA ASP A 113 -5.82 -4.99 -30.80
C ASP A 113 -4.36 -5.35 -31.14
N PRO A 114 -4.03 -5.64 -32.42
CA PRO A 114 -2.66 -5.98 -32.81
C PRO A 114 -1.70 -4.79 -32.70
N ASN A 115 -2.20 -3.55 -32.72
CA ASN A 115 -1.35 -2.37 -32.63
C ASN A 115 -0.83 -2.11 -31.22
N ARG A 116 -1.42 -2.74 -30.20
CA ARG A 116 -1.04 -2.50 -28.79
C ARG A 116 0.45 -2.70 -28.55
N GLN A 117 1.01 -3.80 -29.07
CA GLN A 117 2.43 -4.12 -28.89
C GLN A 117 3.32 -3.07 -29.54
N VAL A 118 2.93 -2.55 -30.70
CA VAL A 118 3.68 -1.51 -31.42
C VAL A 118 3.56 -0.16 -30.73
N GLN A 119 2.42 0.14 -30.12
CA GLN A 119 2.17 1.42 -29.44
C GLN A 119 2.84 1.52 -28.05
N GLY A 120 3.24 0.39 -27.45
CA GLY A 120 3.87 0.39 -26.13
C GLY A 120 2.95 0.96 -25.04
N ILE A 121 1.67 0.60 -25.08
CA ILE A 121 0.67 1.08 -24.11
C ILE A 121 0.40 0.01 -23.06
N LEU A 122 0.53 0.40 -21.79
CA LEU A 122 0.17 -0.38 -20.62
C LEU A 122 -1.22 0.04 -20.11
N ASP A 123 -2.14 -0.91 -20.16
CA ASP A 123 -3.46 -0.85 -19.53
C ASP A 123 -3.61 -2.08 -18.63
N ALA A 124 -3.39 -1.91 -17.33
CA ALA A 124 -3.32 -3.02 -16.39
C ALA A 124 -3.93 -2.65 -15.04
N ARG A 125 -4.56 -3.63 -14.39
CA ARG A 125 -5.02 -3.53 -13.01
C ARG A 125 -4.03 -4.23 -12.10
N PHE A 126 -3.39 -3.46 -11.24
CA PHE A 126 -2.52 -3.97 -10.20
C PHE A 126 -3.36 -4.28 -8.97
N VAL A 127 -3.33 -5.53 -8.52
CA VAL A 127 -4.03 -5.95 -7.30
C VAL A 127 -3.03 -6.05 -6.18
N LEU A 128 -3.18 -5.17 -5.20
CA LEU A 128 -2.21 -4.92 -4.15
C LEU A 128 -2.78 -5.31 -2.79
N ARG A 129 -2.01 -5.99 -1.96
CA ARG A 129 -2.33 -6.22 -0.54
C ARG A 129 -1.54 -5.25 0.32
N SER A 130 -2.25 -4.55 1.20
CA SER A 130 -1.63 -3.64 2.17
C SER A 130 -2.39 -3.66 3.49
N ASP A 131 -1.70 -3.30 4.57
CA ASP A 131 -2.35 -3.10 5.86
C ASP A 131 -2.99 -1.71 5.90
N ALA A 132 -4.27 -1.64 6.23
CA ALA A 132 -4.99 -0.38 6.34
C ALA A 132 -5.88 -0.36 7.58
N SER A 133 -6.10 0.84 8.13
CA SER A 133 -7.06 0.99 9.22
C SER A 133 -8.48 1.06 8.68
N VAL A 134 -9.34 0.16 9.16
CA VAL A 134 -10.73 0.09 8.73
C VAL A 134 -11.58 0.79 9.79
N THR A 135 -12.19 1.91 9.41
CA THR A 135 -13.06 2.71 10.29
C THR A 135 -14.49 2.70 9.76
N ALA A 136 -15.45 3.16 10.56
CA ALA A 136 -16.83 3.38 10.10
C ALA A 136 -16.91 4.33 8.89
N SER A 137 -15.92 5.21 8.71
CA SER A 137 -15.87 6.17 7.60
C SER A 137 -15.16 5.66 6.35
N GLY A 138 -14.64 4.42 6.38
CA GLY A 138 -13.92 3.78 5.29
C GLY A 138 -12.51 3.32 5.65
N VAL A 139 -11.77 2.92 4.62
CA VAL A 139 -10.40 2.42 4.70
C VAL A 139 -9.40 3.58 4.69
N VAL A 140 -8.47 3.57 5.64
CA VAL A 140 -7.42 4.58 5.80
C VAL A 140 -6.06 3.92 5.64
N MET A 141 -5.29 4.38 4.67
CA MET A 141 -3.93 3.91 4.41
C MET A 141 -2.96 5.08 4.59
N ALA A 142 -1.93 4.89 5.43
CA ALA A 142 -0.93 5.92 5.75
C ALA A 142 -1.53 7.30 6.09
N GLY A 143 -2.59 7.31 6.90
CA GLY A 143 -3.26 8.53 7.33
C GLY A 143 -4.21 9.16 6.30
N THR A 144 -4.29 8.61 5.08
CA THR A 144 -5.20 9.09 4.03
C THR A 144 -6.37 8.14 3.82
N LYS A 145 -7.58 8.68 3.73
CA LYS A 145 -8.78 7.91 3.35
C LYS A 145 -8.64 7.43 1.91
N LEU A 146 -8.63 6.12 1.72
CA LEU A 146 -8.56 5.49 0.41
C LEU A 146 -9.98 5.19 -0.07
N LYS A 147 -10.31 5.67 -1.26
CA LYS A 147 -11.63 5.46 -1.90
C LYS A 147 -11.43 5.05 -3.36
N VAL A 148 -12.41 4.35 -3.92
CA VAL A 148 -12.51 4.17 -5.37
C VAL A 148 -12.54 5.55 -6.04
N GLY A 149 -11.77 5.73 -7.12
CA GLY A 149 -11.55 7.00 -7.79
C GLY A 149 -10.37 7.82 -7.24
N THR A 150 -9.71 7.38 -6.16
CA THR A 150 -8.53 8.10 -5.63
C THR A 150 -7.36 7.95 -6.60
N PRO A 151 -6.73 9.05 -7.05
CA PRO A 151 -5.49 8.98 -7.82
C PRO A 151 -4.35 8.49 -6.93
N VAL A 152 -3.61 7.53 -7.45
CA VAL A 152 -2.47 6.91 -6.77
C VAL A 152 -1.36 6.66 -7.78
N GLU A 153 -0.13 6.67 -7.32
CA GLU A 153 1.00 6.29 -8.15
C GLU A 153 1.64 5.03 -7.58
N LEU A 154 1.94 4.10 -8.48
CA LEU A 154 2.70 2.90 -8.19
C LEU A 154 4.16 3.21 -8.50
N ASP A 155 4.96 3.29 -7.44
CA ASP A 155 6.36 3.66 -7.51
C ASP A 155 7.25 2.43 -7.27
N GLY A 156 7.89 1.98 -8.35
CA GLY A 156 8.88 0.92 -8.38
C GLY A 156 10.26 1.47 -8.77
N PRO A 157 11.31 0.64 -8.78
CA PRO A 157 12.66 1.11 -9.09
C PRO A 157 12.84 1.62 -10.51
N LEU A 158 12.09 1.03 -11.44
CA LEU A 158 12.21 1.28 -12.89
C LEU A 158 10.92 1.84 -13.49
N TYR A 159 9.90 2.09 -12.66
CA TYR A 159 8.62 2.58 -13.12
C TYR A 159 7.99 3.49 -12.08
N ARG A 160 7.27 4.49 -12.58
CA ARG A 160 6.32 5.28 -11.79
C ARG A 160 5.05 5.40 -12.61
N LEU A 161 4.03 4.64 -12.22
CA LEU A 161 2.79 4.51 -12.97
C LEU A 161 1.67 5.29 -12.30
N ASN A 162 1.03 6.18 -13.05
CA ASN A 162 -0.17 6.86 -12.59
C ASN A 162 -1.37 5.93 -12.74
N GLY A 163 -2.13 5.75 -11.65
CA GLY A 163 -3.30 4.90 -11.63
C GLY A 163 -4.43 5.49 -10.81
N ILE A 164 -5.59 4.86 -10.91
CA ILE A 164 -6.78 5.19 -10.13
C ILE A 164 -7.20 3.96 -9.34
N VAL A 165 -7.53 4.13 -8.06
CA VAL A 165 -8.12 3.04 -7.27
C VAL A 165 -9.45 2.65 -7.88
N SER A 166 -9.57 1.41 -8.35
CA SER A 166 -10.77 0.87 -9.00
C SER A 166 -11.58 -0.04 -8.08
N GLY A 167 -10.97 -0.56 -7.02
CA GLY A 167 -11.63 -1.45 -6.07
C GLY A 167 -10.89 -1.50 -4.73
N ILE A 168 -11.65 -1.72 -3.67
CA ILE A 168 -11.14 -1.92 -2.31
C ILE A 168 -11.95 -3.08 -1.71
N ASP A 169 -11.25 -4.10 -1.24
CA ASP A 169 -11.85 -5.27 -0.60
C ASP A 169 -11.17 -5.51 0.76
N VAL A 170 -11.98 -5.65 1.81
CA VAL A 170 -11.52 -5.79 3.19
C VAL A 170 -11.53 -7.27 3.53
N GLN A 171 -10.35 -7.83 3.85
CA GLN A 171 -10.22 -9.24 4.22
C GLN A 171 -10.49 -9.48 5.72
#